data_AF-A0A077QJF8-F1
#
_entry.id   AF-A0A077QJF8-F1
#
_cell.length_a   1.000
_cell.length_b   1.000
_cell.length_c   1.000
_cell.angle_alpha   90.00
_cell.angle_beta   90.00
_cell.angle_gamma   90.00
#
_symmetry.space_group_name_H-M   'P 1'
#
loop_
_entity.id
_entity.type
_entity.pdbx_description
1 polymer ?
#
loop_
_entity_poly.entity_id
_entity_poly.type
_entity_poly.pdbx_seq_one_letter_code
_entity_poly.pdbx_strand_id
1 'polypeptide(L)'
;MTPCIIGIEVCAGAHNWARCLVPDFDVKLMALQFVKPYMKTNKNDMADAEAICGAVMQANMRFVSIKTPEQQSLLSFHQNLGLIT
;
A
#
# COMPACT_ATOMS: atom_id res chain seq x y z
N MET A 1 -20.03 14.02 -4.72
CA MET A 1 -19.76 12.57 -4.53
C MET A 1 -19.13 12.38 -3.17
N THR A 2 -19.53 11.36 -2.43
CA THR A 2 -18.89 11.00 -1.16
C THR A 2 -17.43 10.61 -1.42
N PRO A 3 -16.46 11.02 -0.60
CA PRO A 3 -15.07 10.63 -0.78
C PRO A 3 -14.95 9.11 -0.61
N CYS A 4 -14.64 8.40 -1.69
CA CYS A 4 -14.39 6.96 -1.66
C CYS A 4 -12.92 6.74 -1.31
N ILE A 5 -12.69 5.98 -0.23
CA ILE A 5 -11.36 5.65 0.27
C ILE A 5 -10.94 4.32 -0.37
N ILE A 6 -9.76 4.29 -0.99
CA ILE A 6 -9.17 3.09 -1.57
C ILE A 6 -7.97 2.66 -0.72
N GLY A 7 -8.09 1.53 -0.03
CA GLY A 7 -6.98 0.88 0.67
C GLY A 7 -6.17 0.00 -0.27
N ILE A 8 -4.85 0.16 -0.30
CA ILE A 8 -3.93 -0.64 -1.13
C ILE A 8 -2.80 -1.18 -0.26
N GLU A 9 -2.54 -2.48 -0.31
CA GLU A 9 -1.35 -3.07 0.29
C GLU A 9 -0.11 -2.78 -0.57
N VAL A 10 1.00 -2.39 0.06
CA VAL A 10 2.26 -2.10 -0.62
C VAL A 10 2.86 -3.39 -1.18
N CYS A 11 2.72 -3.56 -2.49
CA CYS A 11 3.40 -4.57 -3.30
C CYS A 11 4.21 -3.88 -4.43
N ALA A 12 4.94 -4.66 -5.24
CA ALA A 12 5.79 -4.13 -6.31
C ALA A 12 5.07 -3.14 -7.26
N GLY A 13 3.79 -3.39 -7.56
CA GLY A 13 2.97 -2.54 -8.43
C GLY A 13 2.12 -1.49 -7.71
N ALA A 14 2.05 -1.50 -6.37
CA ALA A 14 1.08 -0.70 -5.62
C ALA A 14 1.25 0.80 -5.81
N HIS A 15 2.49 1.29 -5.86
CA HIS A 15 2.77 2.71 -6.08
C HIS A 15 2.31 3.20 -7.45
N ASN A 16 2.35 2.35 -8.48
CA ASN A 16 1.85 2.72 -9.80
C ASN A 16 0.34 2.92 -9.78
N TRP A 17 -0.40 1.94 -9.25
CA TRP A 17 -1.84 2.02 -9.11
C TRP A 17 -2.28 3.20 -8.24
N ALA A 18 -1.59 3.45 -7.14
CA ALA A 18 -1.90 4.57 -6.27
C ALA A 18 -1.79 5.91 -6.99
N ARG A 19 -0.74 6.13 -7.80
CA ARG A 19 -0.60 7.37 -8.60
C ARG A 19 -1.72 7.55 -9.62
N CYS A 20 -2.21 6.46 -10.23
CA CYS A 20 -3.31 6.52 -11.19
C CYS A 20 -4.66 6.83 -10.53
N LEU A 21 -4.84 6.48 -9.25
CA LEU A 21 -6.13 6.60 -8.54
C LEU A 21 -6.26 7.86 -7.69
N VAL A 22 -5.15 8.47 -7.26
CA VAL A 22 -5.13 9.72 -6.48
C VAL A 22 -5.93 10.89 -7.09
N PRO A 23 -6.02 11.08 -8.43
CA PRO A 23 -6.79 12.19 -9.00
C PRO A 23 -8.28 12.16 -8.62
N ASP A 24 -8.84 10.96 -8.40
CA ASP A 24 -10.28 10.74 -8.25
C ASP A 24 -10.68 10.17 -6.88
N PHE A 25 -9.72 9.65 -6.10
CA PHE A 25 -9.97 8.89 -4.86
C PHE A 25 -9.00 9.23 -3.72
N ASP A 26 -9.44 9.01 -2.47
CA ASP A 26 -8.54 9.05 -1.29
C ASP A 26 -7.81 7.71 -1.16
N VAL A 27 -6.60 7.65 -1.72
CA VAL A 27 -5.80 6.42 -1.77
C VAL A 27 -4.90 6.31 -0.55
N LYS A 28 -5.02 5.19 0.17
CA LYS A 28 -4.25 4.88 1.38
C LYS A 28 -3.42 3.61 1.20
N LEU A 29 -2.11 3.80 1.05
CA LEU A 29 -1.16 2.68 0.99
C LEU A 29 -0.82 2.16 2.39
N MET A 30 -0.84 0.86 2.60
CA MET A 30 -0.52 0.20 3.87
C MET A 30 0.57 -0.84 3.68
N ALA A 31 1.55 -0.89 4.58
CA ALA A 31 2.56 -1.94 4.57
C ALA A 31 1.94 -3.29 4.97
N LEU A 32 2.40 -4.38 4.37
CA LEU A 32 1.93 -5.75 4.67
C LEU A 32 1.94 -6.08 6.18
N GLN A 33 2.93 -5.56 6.92
CA GLN A 33 3.04 -5.77 8.36
C GLN A 33 1.82 -5.25 9.16
N PHE A 34 1.12 -4.24 8.64
CA PHE A 34 -0.08 -3.70 9.26
C PHE A 34 -1.36 -4.38 8.79
N VAL A 35 -1.34 -5.01 7.61
CA VAL A 35 -2.48 -5.77 7.07
C VAL A 35 -2.52 -7.20 7.65
N LYS A 36 -1.35 -7.81 7.86
CA LYS A 36 -1.21 -9.20 8.33
C LYS A 36 -2.01 -9.53 9.60
N PRO A 37 -2.10 -8.66 10.64
CA PRO A 37 -2.92 -8.93 11.82
C PRO A 37 -4.42 -9.09 11.55
N TYR A 38 -4.92 -8.60 10.41
CA TYR A 38 -6.33 -8.67 10.02
C TYR A 38 -6.65 -9.91 9.18
N MET A 39 -5.66 -10.71 8.78
CA MET A 39 -5.89 -11.95 8.07
C MET A 39 -6.37 -13.04 9.03
N LYS A 40 -7.59 -13.54 8.81
CA LYS A 40 -8.22 -14.57 9.65
C LYS A 40 -7.83 -15.99 9.24
N THR A 41 -7.41 -16.19 7.99
CA THR A 41 -7.19 -17.51 7.38
C THR A 41 -5.95 -17.50 6.49
N ASN A 42 -5.64 -18.64 5.85
CA ASN A 42 -4.57 -18.73 4.87
C ASN A 42 -4.78 -17.77 3.71
N LYS A 43 -3.66 -17.38 3.07
CA LYS A 43 -3.63 -16.43 1.98
C LYS A 43 -4.58 -16.83 0.84
N ASN A 44 -5.54 -15.96 0.55
CA ASN A 44 -6.37 -15.97 -0.64
C ASN A 44 -6.85 -14.53 -0.93
N ASP A 45 -7.26 -14.26 -2.16
CA ASP A 45 -7.59 -12.89 -2.59
C ASP A 45 -8.74 -12.26 -1.78
N MET A 46 -9.71 -13.07 -1.35
CA MET A 46 -10.85 -12.62 -0.55
C MET A 46 -10.43 -12.22 0.87
N ALA A 47 -9.56 -13.01 1.50
CA ALA A 47 -9.02 -12.74 2.84
C ALA A 47 -8.12 -11.51 2.81
N ASP A 48 -7.33 -11.33 1.74
CA ASP A 48 -6.49 -10.15 1.55
C ASP A 48 -7.38 -8.88 1.42
N ALA A 49 -8.44 -8.94 0.62
CA ALA A 49 -9.38 -7.83 0.46
C ALA A 49 -10.10 -7.47 1.78
N GLU A 50 -10.56 -8.48 2.53
CA GLU A 50 -11.19 -8.26 3.85
C GLU A 50 -10.21 -7.63 4.84
N ALA A 51 -8.97 -8.14 4.89
CA ALA A 51 -7.93 -7.62 5.77
C ALA A 51 -7.56 -6.16 5.45
N ILE A 52 -7.41 -5.83 4.16
CA ILE A 52 -7.15 -4.44 3.71
C ILE A 52 -8.32 -3.53 4.08
N CYS A 53 -9.56 -3.97 3.86
CA CYS A 53 -10.76 -3.20 4.19
C CYS A 53 -10.86 -2.93 5.71
N GLY A 54 -10.59 -3.93 6.55
CA GLY A 54 -10.55 -3.75 8.00
C GLY A 54 -9.42 -2.82 8.45
N ALA A 55 -8.23 -2.97 7.87
CA ALA A 55 -7.06 -2.17 8.21
C ALA A 55 -7.24 -0.69 7.85
N VAL A 56 -7.77 -0.37 6.65
CA VAL A 56 -7.88 1.02 6.17
C VAL A 56 -8.83 1.87 7.03
N MET A 57 -9.80 1.24 7.68
CA MET A 57 -10.78 1.91 8.55
C MET A 57 -10.25 2.20 9.96
N GLN A 58 -9.08 1.69 10.34
CA GLN A 58 -8.57 1.86 11.69
C GLN A 58 -8.02 3.28 11.93
N ALA A 59 -8.46 3.92 13.02
CA ALA A 59 -8.10 5.29 13.36
C ALA A 59 -6.58 5.50 13.62
N ASN A 60 -5.89 4.48 14.14
CA ASN A 60 -4.46 4.53 14.42
C ASN A 60 -3.62 3.82 13.33
N MET A 61 -4.15 3.70 12.11
CA MET A 61 -3.45 3.06 11.01
C MET A 61 -2.30 3.94 10.48
N ARG A 62 -1.17 3.30 10.13
CA ARG A 62 -0.02 3.99 9.56
C ARG A 62 0.03 3.74 8.06
N PHE A 63 -0.07 4.82 7.30
CA PHE A 63 -0.03 4.78 5.84
C PHE A 63 1.36 5.10 5.31
N VAL A 64 1.69 4.46 4.19
CA VAL A 64 2.94 4.69 3.46
C VAL A 64 2.71 5.78 2.42
N SER A 65 3.64 6.70 2.29
CA SER A 65 3.58 7.75 1.27
C SER A 65 3.66 7.16 -0.14
N ILE A 66 2.86 7.69 -1.06
CA ILE A 66 2.93 7.32 -2.48
C ILE A 66 4.23 7.91 -3.05
N LYS A 67 5.13 7.04 -3.52
CA LYS A 67 6.42 7.44 -4.10
C LYS A 67 6.25 7.80 -5.58
N THR A 68 7.00 8.79 -6.03
CA THR A 68 7.13 9.08 -7.46
C THR A 68 7.92 7.97 -8.16
N PRO A 69 7.82 7.84 -9.50
CA PRO A 69 8.64 6.90 -10.26
C PRO A 69 10.14 7.06 -9.98
N GLU A 70 10.63 8.29 -9.81
CA GLU A 70 12.04 8.61 -9.55
C GLU A 70 12.47 8.16 -8.14
N GLN A 71 11.62 8.37 -7.13
CA GLN A 71 11.87 7.87 -5.77
C GLN A 71 11.85 6.34 -5.73
N GLN A 72 10.96 5.71 -6.51
CA GLN A 72 10.85 4.26 -6.61
C GLN A 72 12.04 3.64 -7.36
N SER A 73 12.56 4.31 -8.39
CA SER A 73 13.75 3.87 -9.12
C SER A 73 15.02 4.02 -8.28
N LEU A 74 15.16 5.12 -7.52
CA LEU A 74 16.27 5.32 -6.59
C LEU A 74 16.33 4.21 -5.53
N LEU A 75 15.19 3.87 -4.91
CA LEU A 75 15.09 2.74 -3.97
C LEU A 75 15.47 1.41 -4.62
N SER A 76 14.99 1.15 -5.83
CA SER A 76 15.32 -0.07 -6.58
C SER A 76 16.80 -0.15 -6.92
N PHE A 77 17.44 1.00 -7.18
CA PHE A 77 18.88 1.11 -7.42
C PHE A 77 19.68 0.83 -6.14
N HIS A 78 19.32 1.46 -5.02
CA HIS A 78 19.99 1.24 -3.73
C HIS A 78 19.86 -0.19 -3.21
N GLN A 79 18.69 -0.81 -3.34
CA GLN A 79 18.48 -2.19 -2.89
C GLN A 79 19.20 -3.22 -3.75
N ASN A 80 19.28 -3.01 -5.07
CA ASN A 80 19.96 -3.96 -5.97
C ASN A 80 21.48 -3.81 -5.98
N LEU A 81 22.02 -2.61 -5.73
CA LEU A 81 23.46 -2.34 -5.87
C LEU A 81 24.20 -2.31 -4.54
N GLY A 82 23.52 -2.51 -3.40
CA GLY A 82 24.17 -2.55 -2.09
C GLY A 82 24.91 -1.27 -1.70
N LEU A 83 24.61 -0.15 -2.37
CA LEU A 83 25.20 1.16 -2.07
C LEU A 83 24.29 1.87 -1.08
N ILE A 84 24.54 1.72 0.23
CA ILE A 84 25.15 2.76 1.10
C ILE A 84 25.78 2.10 2.37
N THR A 85 26.95 2.63 2.77
CA THR A 85 27.55 2.81 4.14
C THR A 85 27.18 1.89 5.28
#